data_AF-A0A2E4KUD4-F1
#
_entry.id   AF-A0A2E4KUD4-F1
#
_cell.length_a   1.000
_cell.length_b   1.000
_cell.length_c   1.000
_cell.angle_alpha   90.00
_cell.angle_beta   90.00
_cell.angle_gamma   90.00
#
_symmetry.space_group_name_H-M   'P 1'
#
loop_
_entity.id
_entity.type
_entity.pdbx_description
1 polymer ?
#
loop_
_entity_poly.entity_id
_entity_poly.type
_entity_poly.pdbx_seq_one_letter_code
_entity_poly.pdbx_strand_id
1 'polypeptide(L)'
;MEHKPLARTVLSRWRHARLIGLGDRANPVSFTPGLCLTDNDPKAGVEIAPFTIEHDSSSLPATLSMNARGPWAYPFGEGDVPTYEGVEGHTLPPSLQEADSGQGQSTGPLLPVSWQRLVHDSTLLDAELSPEIVVIQDAVQLAGHPGRLVQTIRLLRERFPAALMWAPGLGGPDNCAILSWFGLDLFDLRRSQQAMAQGVLLSRDGPRHADVSCNESVDMDAQLIEWQASLSATRSAIRTGTLRELVEKQSLNSPRLVEHLRRHDALMSQSAPLSMHVEKEQRFRCHSPVSRQDPIVQDWIRRMESEYMPSEIHRETLVLLPCSARKPYSSSQSHRFFRSAIRDRSVHQVMVTSPLGLVPRELEEQWPAAHYDVPVTGQWDDDELATIRRLVRGLVERVGYKTVINHSGIEFDFDTIDTRPEGVGASSKAACDVLRDAVESVSGKSMSEKQYLLHAFASLSRWQFGSDDWLEGLRVGGKPPRWMLMSGKQHVAQWHPEVGRFSFTKSILPRLRETGTLREIEIGGDAPWKGDIFAPMVISAPSDLKIGEEVLVIRNGDLIGSARCKAAGWEWNGGIGRLAKSQHRL
;
A
#
# COMPACT_ATOMS: atom_id res chain seq x y z
N MET A 1 18.31 -21.32 27.81
CA MET A 1 19.13 -20.15 27.40
C MET A 1 18.20 -18.96 27.35
N GLU A 2 18.59 -17.80 27.88
CA GLU A 2 17.78 -16.58 27.77
C GLU A 2 17.66 -16.21 26.29
N HIS A 3 16.43 -16.02 25.80
CA HIS A 3 16.18 -15.72 24.39
C HIS A 3 16.74 -14.33 24.05
N LYS A 4 17.67 -14.27 23.09
CA LYS A 4 18.22 -13.02 22.60
C LYS A 4 17.48 -12.56 21.34
N PRO A 5 16.95 -11.32 21.32
CA PRO A 5 16.09 -10.88 20.24
C PRO A 5 16.86 -10.55 18.94
N LEU A 6 16.23 -10.80 17.79
CA LEU A 6 16.76 -10.48 16.47
C LEU A 6 16.78 -8.98 16.22
N ALA A 7 17.97 -8.44 15.96
CA ALA A 7 18.16 -7.09 15.48
C ALA A 7 17.64 -6.97 14.04
N ARG A 8 16.60 -6.14 13.88
CA ARG A 8 15.88 -5.92 12.63
C ARG A 8 15.78 -4.42 12.34
N THR A 9 16.03 -4.05 11.09
CA THR A 9 15.82 -2.68 10.61
C THR A 9 14.96 -2.70 9.36
N VAL A 10 13.82 -2.01 9.38
CA VAL A 10 13.01 -1.83 8.17
C VAL A 10 13.68 -0.80 7.26
N LEU A 11 14.09 -1.25 6.07
CA LEU A 11 14.74 -0.42 5.07
C LEU A 11 13.72 0.16 4.08
N SER A 12 12.71 -0.63 3.72
CA SER A 12 11.64 -0.21 2.80
C SER A 12 10.38 -1.04 3.04
N ARG A 13 9.23 -0.46 2.70
CA ARG A 13 7.90 -1.06 2.87
C ARG A 13 7.10 -0.86 1.61
N TRP A 14 6.27 -1.85 1.29
CA TRP A 14 5.22 -1.70 0.31
C TRP A 14 4.04 -2.59 0.68
N ARG A 15 3.00 -1.98 1.28
CA ARG A 15 1.87 -2.68 1.91
C ARG A 15 2.35 -3.66 2.99
N HIS A 16 2.07 -4.95 2.86
CA HIS A 16 2.56 -5.99 3.75
C HIS A 16 3.98 -6.48 3.42
N ALA A 17 4.49 -6.17 2.23
CA ALA A 17 5.85 -6.51 1.82
C ALA A 17 6.88 -5.61 2.51
N ARG A 18 7.98 -6.21 2.96
CA ARG A 18 9.04 -5.48 3.65
C ARG A 18 10.41 -5.94 3.18
N LEU A 19 11.30 -4.97 3.09
CA LEU A 19 12.73 -5.21 3.05
C LEU A 19 13.29 -4.91 4.43
N ILE A 20 13.65 -5.95 5.16
CA ILE A 20 14.25 -5.87 6.49
C ILE A 20 15.73 -6.20 6.37
N GLY A 21 16.59 -5.35 6.93
CA GLY A 21 17.99 -5.67 7.18
C GLY A 21 18.15 -6.34 8.54
N LEU A 22 18.96 -7.39 8.61
CA LEU A 22 19.28 -8.14 9.82
C LEU A 22 20.70 -7.82 10.29
N GLY A 23 20.87 -7.74 11.62
CA GLY A 23 22.12 -7.35 12.26
C GLY A 23 22.15 -5.87 12.63
N ASP A 24 23.36 -5.28 12.65
CA ASP A 24 23.53 -3.87 13.00
C ASP A 24 22.72 -2.96 12.06
N ARG A 25 21.92 -2.07 12.65
CA ARG A 25 21.12 -1.08 11.93
C ARG A 25 21.97 -0.18 11.03
N ALA A 26 23.20 0.13 11.43
CA ALA A 26 24.10 0.99 10.65
C ALA A 26 24.66 0.26 9.42
N ASN A 27 24.82 -1.06 9.50
CA ASN A 27 25.40 -1.88 8.45
C ASN A 27 24.78 -3.30 8.44
N PRO A 28 23.52 -3.45 7.99
CA PRO A 28 22.88 -4.77 7.94
C PRO A 28 23.59 -5.65 6.91
N VAL A 29 23.82 -6.91 7.27
CA VAL A 29 24.60 -7.87 6.45
C VAL A 29 23.72 -8.92 5.76
N SER A 30 22.47 -9.05 6.20
CA SER A 30 21.48 -9.95 5.59
C SER A 30 20.13 -9.27 5.44
N PHE A 31 19.29 -9.76 4.53
CA PHE A 31 18.08 -9.07 4.11
C PHE A 31 16.89 -10.00 3.84
N THR A 32 15.66 -9.46 4.00
CA THR A 32 14.41 -10.10 3.54
C THR A 32 13.94 -9.50 2.19
N PRO A 33 13.20 -10.24 1.34
CA PRO A 33 13.01 -11.68 1.40
C PRO A 33 14.36 -12.42 1.38
N GLY A 34 14.45 -13.56 2.07
CA GLY A 34 15.68 -14.35 2.20
C GLY A 34 15.41 -15.86 2.30
N LEU A 35 16.46 -16.66 2.10
CA LEU A 35 16.42 -18.12 2.15
C LEU A 35 16.79 -18.66 3.53
N CYS A 36 16.13 -19.74 3.91
CA CYS A 36 16.48 -20.57 5.04
C CYS A 36 16.99 -21.90 4.48
N LEU A 37 18.20 -22.30 4.88
CA LEU A 37 18.90 -23.45 4.32
C LEU A 37 18.91 -24.64 5.26
N THR A 38 18.94 -25.85 4.72
CA THR A 38 19.28 -27.08 5.43
C THR A 38 20.73 -27.47 5.14
N ASP A 39 21.27 -28.47 5.86
CA ASP A 39 22.63 -28.97 5.60
C ASP A 39 22.79 -29.62 4.22
N ASN A 40 21.68 -29.99 3.58
CA ASN A 40 21.67 -30.59 2.24
C ASN A 40 21.59 -29.55 1.11
N ASP A 41 21.43 -28.26 1.45
CA ASP A 41 21.28 -27.20 0.47
C ASP A 41 22.64 -26.67 -0.02
N PRO A 42 22.69 -26.12 -1.25
CA PRO A 42 23.90 -25.48 -1.76
C PRO A 42 24.33 -24.31 -0.88
N LYS A 43 25.64 -24.07 -0.81
CA LYS A 43 26.19 -22.96 -0.04
C LYS A 43 25.75 -21.63 -0.65
N ALA A 44 25.07 -20.82 0.14
CA ALA A 44 24.71 -19.45 -0.21
C ALA A 44 25.32 -18.44 0.76
N GLY A 45 25.62 -17.25 0.27
CA GLY A 45 26.07 -16.13 1.08
C GLY A 45 25.01 -15.71 2.11
N VAL A 46 25.47 -15.14 3.22
CA VAL A 46 24.60 -14.75 4.34
C VAL A 46 23.62 -13.65 3.93
N GLU A 47 23.95 -12.85 2.91
CA GLU A 47 23.15 -11.74 2.39
C GLU A 47 21.84 -12.18 1.73
N ILE A 48 21.78 -13.40 1.20
CA ILE A 48 20.56 -13.98 0.63
C ILE A 48 19.96 -15.06 1.51
N ALA A 49 20.76 -15.72 2.34
CA ALA A 49 20.33 -16.83 3.17
C ALA A 49 20.61 -16.55 4.66
N PRO A 50 19.70 -15.87 5.39
CA PRO A 50 19.93 -15.48 6.78
C PRO A 50 19.95 -16.62 7.80
N PHE A 51 19.26 -17.73 7.52
CA PHE A 51 19.03 -18.77 8.53
C PHE A 51 19.44 -20.17 8.03
N THR A 52 19.83 -21.03 8.97
CA THR A 52 19.80 -22.48 8.79
C THR A 52 18.65 -23.09 9.58
N ILE A 53 18.08 -24.18 9.08
CA ILE A 53 16.95 -24.89 9.67
C ILE A 53 17.34 -26.35 9.90
N GLU A 54 16.92 -26.88 11.03
CA GLU A 54 16.93 -28.31 11.31
C GLU A 54 15.51 -28.75 11.71
N HIS A 55 15.10 -29.92 11.21
CA HIS A 55 13.81 -30.53 11.51
C HIS A 55 14.05 -31.91 12.10
N ASP A 56 13.77 -32.07 13.38
CA ASP A 56 13.92 -33.33 14.08
C ASP A 56 12.55 -33.99 14.26
N SER A 57 12.37 -35.13 13.58
CA SER A 57 11.18 -35.98 13.66
C SER A 57 11.48 -37.34 14.32
N SER A 58 12.61 -37.47 15.01
CA SER A 58 12.98 -38.67 15.77
C SER A 58 12.04 -38.94 16.95
N SER A 59 11.39 -37.89 17.46
CA SER A 59 10.32 -37.95 18.45
C SER A 59 9.08 -37.21 17.93
N LEU A 60 7.90 -37.62 18.39
CA LEU A 60 6.62 -36.97 18.07
C LEU A 60 6.08 -36.27 19.33
N PRO A 61 5.67 -35.01 19.23
CA PRO A 61 5.65 -34.16 18.03
C PRO A 61 7.05 -33.68 17.58
N ALA A 62 7.20 -33.42 16.29
CA ALA A 62 8.48 -32.99 15.70
C ALA A 62 8.93 -31.62 16.23
N THR A 63 10.23 -31.40 16.25
CA THR A 63 10.85 -30.14 16.66
C THR A 63 11.48 -29.46 15.46
N LEU A 64 11.22 -28.15 15.33
CA LEU A 64 11.81 -27.28 14.34
C LEU A 64 12.78 -26.34 15.04
N SER A 65 14.03 -26.32 14.60
CA SER A 65 15.01 -25.34 15.05
C SER A 65 15.45 -24.45 13.90
N MET A 66 15.72 -23.18 14.20
CA MET A 66 16.25 -22.23 13.24
C MET A 66 17.38 -21.43 13.88
N ASN A 67 18.50 -21.32 13.18
CA ASN A 67 19.69 -20.64 13.65
C ASN A 67 20.00 -19.47 12.71
N ALA A 68 20.23 -18.29 13.27
CA ALA A 68 20.78 -17.19 12.49
C ALA A 68 22.18 -17.56 11.99
N ARG A 69 22.55 -17.09 10.80
CA ARG A 69 23.90 -17.31 10.23
C ARG A 69 24.88 -16.17 10.55
N GLY A 70 24.56 -15.34 11.54
CA GLY A 70 25.41 -14.27 12.05
C GLY A 70 25.00 -13.81 13.46
N PRO A 71 25.88 -13.08 14.17
CA PRO A 71 25.63 -12.61 15.53
C PRO A 71 24.68 -11.40 15.51
N TRP A 72 23.40 -11.65 15.29
CA TRP A 72 22.38 -10.60 15.07
C TRP A 72 21.51 -10.34 16.29
N ALA A 73 21.96 -10.74 17.48
CA ALA A 73 21.40 -10.28 18.74
C ALA A 73 22.19 -9.07 19.24
N TYR A 74 21.51 -8.00 19.65
CA TYR A 74 22.15 -6.90 20.38
C TYR A 74 22.68 -7.42 21.73
N PRO A 75 23.91 -7.11 22.17
CA PRO A 75 24.82 -6.04 21.70
C PRO A 75 25.82 -6.43 20.60
N PHE A 76 25.56 -7.49 19.83
CA PHE A 76 26.39 -7.98 18.71
C PHE A 76 27.75 -8.56 19.14
N GLY A 77 27.77 -9.33 20.23
CA GLY A 77 28.97 -10.04 20.69
C GLY A 77 29.39 -11.17 19.74
N GLU A 78 30.68 -11.53 19.75
CA GLU A 78 31.15 -12.73 19.05
C GLU A 78 30.51 -13.99 19.67
N GLY A 79 29.93 -14.85 18.83
CA GLY A 79 29.22 -16.06 19.27
C GLY A 79 27.76 -15.85 19.69
N ASP A 80 27.25 -14.61 19.70
CA ASP A 80 25.86 -14.29 20.03
C ASP A 80 24.91 -14.53 18.85
N VAL A 81 24.78 -15.79 18.45
CA VAL A 81 23.94 -16.22 17.34
C VAL A 81 22.53 -16.55 17.84
N PRO A 82 21.48 -15.79 17.44
CA PRO A 82 20.11 -16.13 17.77
C PRO A 82 19.74 -17.54 17.30
N THR A 83 19.24 -18.34 18.25
CA THR A 83 18.74 -19.69 18.02
C THR A 83 17.29 -19.75 18.47
N TYR A 84 16.47 -20.38 17.64
CA TYR A 84 15.04 -20.49 17.82
C TYR A 84 14.64 -21.95 17.78
N GLU A 85 13.75 -22.37 18.67
CA GLU A 85 13.25 -23.74 18.73
C GLU A 85 11.74 -23.69 18.97
N GLY A 86 11.01 -24.56 18.28
CA GLY A 86 9.57 -24.66 18.37
C GLY A 86 9.10 -26.08 18.14
N VAL A 87 8.11 -26.50 18.93
CA VAL A 87 7.46 -27.80 18.80
C VAL A 87 6.27 -27.65 17.86
N GLU A 88 6.27 -28.44 16.79
CA GLU A 88 5.31 -28.35 15.70
C GLU A 88 3.90 -28.84 16.06
N GLY A 89 3.78 -29.64 17.13
CA GLY A 89 2.56 -30.36 17.48
C GLY A 89 2.10 -31.33 16.39
N HIS A 90 0.86 -31.81 16.50
CA HIS A 90 0.22 -32.62 15.46
C HIS A 90 -0.61 -31.73 14.54
N THR A 91 -0.14 -31.54 13.31
CA THR A 91 -0.85 -30.78 12.28
C THR A 91 -1.85 -31.67 11.55
N LEU A 92 -3.15 -31.43 11.73
CA LEU A 92 -4.17 -32.06 10.88
C LEU A 92 -4.32 -31.30 9.56
N PRO A 93 -4.69 -31.97 8.45
CA PRO A 93 -4.94 -31.27 7.20
C PRO A 93 -6.08 -30.25 7.35
N PRO A 94 -6.06 -29.13 6.59
CA PRO A 94 -7.11 -28.09 6.65
C PRO A 94 -8.54 -28.56 6.37
N SER A 95 -8.72 -29.79 5.88
CA SER A 95 -10.01 -30.44 5.69
C SER A 95 -10.64 -30.95 7.00
N LEU A 96 -9.85 -31.20 8.05
CA LEU A 96 -10.29 -31.68 9.36
C LEU A 96 -10.40 -30.53 10.38
N GLN A 97 -10.93 -29.38 9.94
CA GLN A 97 -10.96 -28.16 10.73
C GLN A 97 -11.78 -28.26 12.02
N GLU A 98 -12.64 -29.26 12.23
CA GLU A 98 -13.44 -29.41 13.45
C GLU A 98 -12.77 -30.30 14.50
N ALA A 99 -11.67 -30.97 14.15
CA ALA A 99 -10.90 -31.79 15.08
C ALA A 99 -9.90 -30.92 15.84
N ASP A 100 -9.60 -31.27 17.09
CA ASP A 100 -8.50 -30.76 17.88
C ASP A 100 -7.46 -31.88 18.05
N SER A 101 -6.19 -31.60 17.77
CA SER A 101 -5.13 -32.61 17.88
C SER A 101 -4.66 -32.81 19.32
N GLY A 102 -5.05 -31.93 20.27
CA GLY A 102 -4.87 -32.10 21.70
C GLY A 102 -3.41 -32.09 22.19
N GLN A 103 -2.43 -31.82 21.33
CA GLN A 103 -1.02 -31.69 21.68
C GLN A 103 -0.51 -30.27 21.40
N GLY A 104 0.03 -29.64 22.45
CA GLY A 104 0.43 -28.23 22.42
C GLY A 104 1.54 -27.94 21.42
N GLN A 105 1.28 -27.00 20.51
CA GLN A 105 2.30 -26.34 19.69
C GLN A 105 3.02 -25.27 20.53
N SER A 106 4.28 -24.95 20.24
CA SER A 106 5.02 -23.94 21.01
C SER A 106 4.40 -22.54 20.87
N THR A 107 4.52 -21.72 21.92
CA THR A 107 4.14 -20.28 21.96
C THR A 107 5.37 -19.37 22.08
N GLY A 108 6.53 -19.86 21.66
CA GLY A 108 7.81 -19.18 21.83
C GLY A 108 8.21 -18.24 20.69
N PRO A 109 9.49 -17.80 20.67
CA PRO A 109 10.07 -16.96 19.62
C PRO A 109 9.96 -17.55 18.21
N LEU A 110 10.01 -18.88 18.08
CA LEU A 110 9.56 -19.61 16.90
C LEU A 110 8.13 -20.10 17.15
N LEU A 111 7.20 -19.59 16.34
CA LEU A 111 5.78 -19.89 16.45
C LEU A 111 5.31 -20.66 15.22
N PRO A 112 5.26 -22.00 15.29
CA PRO A 112 4.59 -22.82 14.28
C PRO A 112 3.09 -22.58 14.35
N VAL A 113 2.48 -22.36 13.19
CA VAL A 113 1.04 -22.10 13.07
C VAL A 113 0.50 -22.93 11.91
N SER A 114 -0.55 -23.68 12.18
CA SER A 114 -1.40 -24.35 11.19
C SER A 114 -2.74 -23.65 11.05
N TRP A 115 -3.49 -23.95 9.99
CA TRP A 115 -4.87 -23.49 9.85
C TRP A 115 -5.76 -23.92 11.03
N GLN A 116 -5.59 -25.15 11.50
CA GLN A 116 -6.32 -25.66 12.65
C GLN A 116 -6.04 -24.82 13.91
N ARG A 117 -4.77 -24.50 14.17
CA ARG A 117 -4.38 -23.66 15.30
C ARG A 117 -4.96 -22.25 15.18
N LEU A 118 -4.94 -21.65 13.98
CA LEU A 118 -5.56 -20.34 13.74
C LEU A 118 -7.06 -20.31 14.08
N VAL A 119 -7.77 -21.43 13.89
CA VAL A 119 -9.20 -21.52 14.15
C VAL A 119 -9.52 -21.76 15.63
N HIS A 120 -8.72 -22.55 16.33
CA HIS A 120 -9.07 -23.05 17.68
C HIS A 120 -8.23 -22.50 18.83
N ASP A 121 -7.00 -22.05 18.57
CA ASP A 121 -6.08 -21.68 19.63
C ASP A 121 -6.22 -20.20 19.99
N SER A 122 -7.00 -19.93 21.04
CA SER A 122 -7.19 -18.59 21.58
C SER A 122 -5.91 -17.97 22.12
N THR A 123 -4.85 -18.74 22.39
CA THR A 123 -3.57 -18.18 22.85
C THR A 123 -2.90 -17.31 21.77
N LEU A 124 -3.24 -17.51 20.49
CA LEU A 124 -2.79 -16.63 19.41
C LEU A 124 -3.33 -15.20 19.55
N LEU A 125 -4.40 -14.99 20.32
CA LEU A 125 -4.99 -13.67 20.59
C LEU A 125 -4.36 -12.96 21.79
N ASP A 126 -3.46 -13.61 22.55
CA ASP A 126 -2.81 -13.02 23.72
C ASP A 126 -1.91 -11.85 23.34
N ALA A 127 -2.22 -10.63 23.78
CA ALA A 127 -1.48 -9.41 23.45
C ALA A 127 0.03 -9.49 23.78
N GLU A 128 0.42 -10.30 24.77
CA GLU A 128 1.82 -10.48 25.18
C GLU A 128 2.59 -11.48 24.29
N LEU A 129 1.90 -12.25 23.45
CA LEU A 129 2.54 -13.17 22.50
C LEU A 129 3.24 -12.38 21.39
N SER A 130 4.58 -12.34 21.46
CA SER A 130 5.45 -11.60 20.55
C SER A 130 6.50 -12.51 19.89
N PRO A 131 6.12 -13.37 18.93
CA PRO A 131 7.06 -14.24 18.24
C PRO A 131 8.04 -13.41 17.41
N GLU A 132 9.26 -13.91 17.24
CA GLU A 132 10.21 -13.33 16.31
C GLU A 132 10.00 -13.86 14.89
N ILE A 133 9.54 -15.11 14.79
CA ILE A 133 9.41 -15.84 13.54
C ILE A 133 8.15 -16.71 13.60
N VAL A 134 7.26 -16.51 12.63
CA VAL A 134 6.03 -17.29 12.47
C VAL A 134 6.19 -18.24 11.28
N VAL A 135 5.91 -19.52 11.50
CA VAL A 135 6.04 -20.59 10.49
C VAL A 135 4.66 -21.11 10.13
N ILE A 136 4.24 -20.93 8.88
CA ILE A 136 2.95 -21.44 8.38
C ILE A 136 3.15 -22.88 7.89
N GLN A 137 2.92 -23.86 8.76
CA GLN A 137 3.35 -25.25 8.55
C GLN A 137 2.62 -25.95 7.39
N ASP A 138 1.33 -25.68 7.24
CA ASP A 138 0.43 -26.29 6.25
C ASP A 138 0.22 -25.38 5.02
N ALA A 139 1.18 -24.49 4.73
CA ALA A 139 1.06 -23.49 3.67
C ALA A 139 0.83 -24.09 2.27
N VAL A 140 1.45 -25.24 1.96
CA VAL A 140 1.26 -25.93 0.68
C VAL A 140 -0.18 -26.44 0.55
N GLN A 141 -0.75 -26.98 1.62
CA GLN A 141 -2.14 -27.42 1.68
C GLN A 141 -3.08 -26.21 1.57
N LEU A 142 -2.80 -25.13 2.31
CA LEU A 142 -3.57 -23.89 2.25
C LEU A 142 -3.59 -23.28 0.84
N ALA A 143 -2.48 -23.33 0.10
CA ALA A 143 -2.42 -22.88 -1.29
C ALA A 143 -3.34 -23.69 -2.23
N GLY A 144 -3.66 -24.94 -1.88
CA GLY A 144 -4.64 -25.76 -2.59
C GLY A 144 -6.09 -25.29 -2.39
N HIS A 145 -6.39 -24.60 -1.28
CA HIS A 145 -7.73 -24.16 -0.91
C HIS A 145 -7.97 -22.69 -1.28
N PRO A 146 -9.01 -22.36 -2.07
CA PRO A 146 -9.30 -21.00 -2.50
C PRO A 146 -9.34 -19.99 -1.34
N GLY A 147 -8.56 -18.92 -1.44
CA GLY A 147 -8.51 -17.82 -0.46
C GLY A 147 -7.83 -18.09 0.89
N ARG A 148 -7.66 -19.35 1.33
CA ARG A 148 -7.16 -19.64 2.70
C ARG A 148 -5.73 -19.17 2.92
N LEU A 149 -4.85 -19.34 1.94
CA LEU A 149 -3.45 -18.90 2.03
C LEU A 149 -3.34 -17.40 2.29
N VAL A 150 -3.97 -16.57 1.43
CA VAL A 150 -3.86 -15.11 1.52
C VAL A 150 -4.55 -14.55 2.77
N GLN A 151 -5.64 -15.18 3.22
CA GLN A 151 -6.28 -14.85 4.49
C GLN A 151 -5.36 -15.17 5.68
N THR A 152 -4.74 -16.35 5.69
CA THR A 152 -3.82 -16.78 6.74
C THR A 152 -2.62 -15.83 6.87
N ILE A 153 -1.99 -15.51 5.74
CA ILE A 153 -0.83 -14.61 5.72
C ILE A 153 -1.22 -13.24 6.26
N ARG A 154 -2.34 -12.66 5.80
CA ARG A 154 -2.82 -11.36 6.28
C ARG A 154 -3.04 -11.36 7.79
N LEU A 155 -3.80 -12.33 8.32
CA LEU A 155 -4.15 -12.40 9.74
C LEU A 155 -2.90 -12.44 10.61
N LEU A 156 -1.95 -13.32 10.28
CA LEU A 156 -0.70 -13.45 11.00
C LEU A 156 0.21 -12.21 10.86
N ARG A 157 0.28 -11.62 9.67
CA ARG A 157 1.07 -10.42 9.41
C ARG A 157 0.60 -9.22 10.22
N GLU A 158 -0.71 -9.01 10.30
CA GLU A 158 -1.32 -7.90 11.04
C GLU A 158 -1.33 -8.17 12.55
N ARG A 159 -1.40 -9.44 12.98
CA ARG A 159 -1.34 -9.83 14.39
C ARG A 159 0.07 -9.77 14.98
N PHE A 160 1.08 -10.16 14.21
CA PHE A 160 2.49 -10.23 14.63
C PHE A 160 3.37 -9.35 13.74
N PRO A 161 3.23 -8.01 13.82
CA PRO A 161 3.91 -7.11 12.90
C PRO A 161 5.44 -7.10 13.05
N ALA A 162 6.00 -7.49 14.19
CA ALA A 162 7.45 -7.61 14.34
C ALA A 162 8.03 -8.88 13.70
N ALA A 163 7.22 -9.93 13.58
CA ALA A 163 7.72 -11.27 13.23
C ALA A 163 8.15 -11.35 11.76
N LEU A 164 9.17 -12.16 11.49
CA LEU A 164 9.42 -12.69 10.15
C LEU A 164 8.41 -13.81 9.85
N MET A 165 7.94 -13.93 8.61
CA MET A 165 7.03 -15.01 8.22
C MET A 165 7.66 -15.94 7.20
N TRP A 166 7.57 -17.23 7.47
CA TRP A 166 8.05 -18.31 6.62
C TRP A 166 6.91 -19.30 6.31
N ALA A 167 6.83 -19.76 5.07
CA ALA A 167 5.89 -20.79 4.62
C ALA A 167 6.68 -21.93 3.97
N PRO A 168 7.07 -22.96 4.75
CA PRO A 168 7.93 -24.03 4.27
C PRO A 168 7.43 -24.70 2.98
N GLY A 169 8.31 -24.84 1.98
CA GLY A 169 8.04 -25.55 0.72
C GLY A 169 7.07 -24.89 -0.26
N LEU A 170 6.50 -23.73 0.05
CA LEU A 170 5.60 -22.99 -0.84
C LEU A 170 6.35 -22.16 -1.90
N GLY A 171 7.53 -21.66 -1.53
CA GLY A 171 8.30 -20.68 -2.28
C GLY A 171 9.04 -21.22 -3.49
N GLY A 172 9.19 -20.39 -4.52
CA GLY A 172 10.07 -20.59 -5.67
C GLY A 172 10.49 -19.25 -6.28
N PRO A 173 11.53 -19.22 -7.15
CA PRO A 173 11.92 -18.00 -7.86
C PRO A 173 10.78 -17.38 -8.66
N ASP A 174 9.86 -18.21 -9.16
CA ASP A 174 8.67 -17.86 -9.95
C ASP A 174 7.56 -17.17 -9.15
N ASN A 175 7.54 -17.27 -7.82
CA ASN A 175 6.48 -16.71 -6.98
C ASN A 175 6.98 -15.87 -5.79
N CYS A 176 8.29 -15.65 -5.68
CA CYS A 176 8.93 -14.89 -4.60
C CYS A 176 8.30 -13.50 -4.40
N ALA A 177 8.05 -12.75 -5.48
CA ALA A 177 7.53 -11.39 -5.39
C ALA A 177 6.06 -11.36 -4.94
N ILE A 178 5.22 -12.26 -5.48
CA ILE A 178 3.80 -12.35 -5.10
C ILE A 178 3.61 -12.88 -3.67
N LEU A 179 4.44 -13.82 -3.22
CA LEU A 179 4.40 -14.28 -1.83
C LEU A 179 4.94 -13.21 -0.86
N SER A 180 5.98 -12.47 -1.26
CA SER A 180 6.46 -11.32 -0.48
C SER A 180 5.40 -10.21 -0.41
N TRP A 181 4.65 -10.01 -1.50
CA TRP A 181 3.53 -9.07 -1.57
C TRP A 181 2.41 -9.39 -0.59
N PHE A 182 2.06 -10.67 -0.44
CA PHE A 182 1.10 -11.12 0.56
C PHE A 182 1.64 -10.94 1.99
N GLY A 183 2.97 -10.95 2.15
CA GLY A 183 3.64 -10.63 3.40
C GLY A 183 4.64 -11.68 3.89
N LEU A 184 5.10 -12.64 3.07
CA LEU A 184 6.18 -13.54 3.48
C LEU A 184 7.54 -12.85 3.45
N ASP A 185 8.40 -13.16 4.42
CA ASP A 185 9.76 -12.61 4.53
C ASP A 185 10.85 -13.66 4.26
N LEU A 186 10.52 -14.94 4.43
CA LEU A 186 11.47 -16.05 4.37
C LEU A 186 10.97 -17.17 3.45
N PHE A 187 11.91 -17.81 2.77
CA PHE A 187 11.71 -18.86 1.77
C PHE A 187 12.71 -19.99 1.98
N ASP A 188 12.54 -21.12 1.30
CA ASP A 188 13.47 -22.24 1.33
C ASP A 188 13.62 -22.87 -0.06
N LEU A 189 14.49 -23.88 -0.17
CA LEU A 189 14.82 -24.54 -1.42
C LEU A 189 14.04 -25.85 -1.67
N ARG A 190 13.07 -26.23 -0.83
CA ARG A 190 12.39 -27.53 -0.95
C ARG A 190 11.66 -27.69 -2.29
N ARG A 191 11.00 -26.63 -2.78
CA ARG A 191 10.33 -26.66 -4.10
C ARG A 191 11.35 -26.75 -5.24
N SER A 192 12.51 -26.10 -5.11
CA SER A 192 13.62 -26.20 -6.06
C SER A 192 14.23 -27.61 -6.09
N GLN A 193 14.40 -28.25 -4.93
CA GLN A 193 14.83 -29.65 -4.84
C GLN A 193 13.83 -30.59 -5.51
N GLN A 194 12.54 -30.39 -5.29
CA GLN A 194 11.48 -31.17 -5.94
C GLN A 194 11.49 -30.99 -7.46
N ALA A 195 11.68 -29.76 -7.95
CA ALA A 195 11.78 -29.47 -9.37
C ALA A 195 13.02 -30.11 -10.00
N MET A 196 14.19 -29.99 -9.36
CA MET A 196 15.42 -30.64 -9.80
C MET A 196 15.23 -32.16 -9.91
N ALA A 197 14.62 -32.80 -8.91
CA ALA A 197 14.34 -34.23 -8.93
C ALA A 197 13.41 -34.66 -10.09
N GLN A 198 12.63 -33.72 -10.63
CA GLN A 198 11.76 -33.91 -11.79
C GLN A 198 12.39 -33.45 -13.12
N GLY A 199 13.67 -33.01 -13.11
CA GLY A 199 14.33 -32.49 -14.31
C GLY A 199 13.78 -31.13 -14.77
N VAL A 200 13.37 -30.29 -13.82
CA VAL A 200 12.73 -28.99 -14.06
C VAL A 200 13.54 -27.88 -13.37
N LEU A 201 13.78 -26.78 -14.09
CA LEU A 201 14.29 -25.53 -13.54
C LEU A 201 13.13 -24.64 -13.09
N LEU A 202 13.16 -24.14 -11.85
CA LEU A 202 12.24 -23.09 -11.41
C LEU A 202 12.83 -21.72 -11.72
N SER A 203 12.54 -21.21 -12.91
CA SER A 203 12.94 -19.86 -13.29
C SER A 203 11.99 -18.80 -12.75
N ARG A 204 12.37 -17.52 -12.78
CA ARG A 204 11.46 -16.41 -12.43
C ARG A 204 10.16 -16.33 -13.25
N ASP A 205 10.16 -16.90 -14.45
CA ASP A 205 9.03 -16.94 -15.38
C ASP A 205 8.21 -18.24 -15.26
N GLY A 206 8.54 -19.09 -14.29
CA GLY A 206 7.85 -20.35 -14.03
C GLY A 206 8.71 -21.61 -14.18
N PRO A 207 8.14 -22.78 -13.85
CA PRO A 207 8.78 -24.08 -14.04
C PRO A 207 8.92 -24.42 -15.52
N ARG A 208 10.10 -24.89 -15.94
CA ARG A 208 10.35 -25.36 -17.30
C ARG A 208 11.45 -26.42 -17.35
N HIS A 209 11.48 -27.21 -18.41
CA HIS A 209 12.62 -28.08 -18.69
C HIS A 209 13.85 -27.25 -19.10
N ALA A 210 15.04 -27.79 -18.86
CA ALA A 210 16.28 -27.18 -19.32
C ALA A 210 16.35 -27.18 -20.85
N ASP A 211 16.84 -26.08 -21.42
CA ASP A 211 17.15 -26.00 -22.85
C ASP A 211 18.50 -26.67 -23.15
N VAL A 212 18.43 -27.84 -23.75
CA VAL A 212 19.60 -28.63 -24.14
C VAL A 212 20.46 -27.88 -25.17
N SER A 213 19.88 -27.03 -26.02
CA SER A 213 20.63 -26.29 -27.03
C SER A 213 21.54 -25.21 -26.43
N CYS A 214 21.22 -24.74 -25.23
CA CYS A 214 22.02 -23.79 -24.45
C CYS A 214 22.85 -24.46 -23.35
N ASN A 215 22.87 -25.81 -23.28
CA ASN A 215 23.54 -26.59 -22.23
C ASN A 215 23.14 -26.11 -20.81
N GLU A 216 21.85 -25.87 -20.62
CA GLU A 216 21.31 -25.42 -19.35
C GLU A 216 21.25 -26.56 -18.31
N SER A 217 21.54 -26.24 -17.06
CA SER A 217 21.45 -27.18 -15.94
C SER A 217 20.18 -26.94 -15.12
N VAL A 218 19.70 -28.00 -14.47
CA VAL A 218 18.60 -27.98 -13.49
C VAL A 218 19.06 -28.23 -12.06
N ASP A 219 20.37 -28.42 -11.86
CA ASP A 219 20.96 -28.71 -10.55
C ASP A 219 20.71 -27.60 -9.52
N MET A 220 21.00 -27.89 -8.25
CA MET A 220 20.74 -26.94 -7.16
C MET A 220 21.53 -25.64 -7.28
N ASP A 221 22.68 -25.63 -7.94
CA ASP A 221 23.45 -24.40 -8.17
C ASP A 221 22.73 -23.51 -9.19
N ALA A 222 22.20 -24.08 -10.27
CA ALA A 222 21.34 -23.39 -11.23
C ALA A 222 20.05 -22.86 -10.59
N GLN A 223 19.40 -23.66 -9.72
CA GLN A 223 18.24 -23.21 -8.95
C GLN A 223 18.58 -22.03 -8.03
N LEU A 224 19.76 -22.06 -7.38
CA LEU A 224 20.21 -20.99 -6.50
C LEU A 224 20.49 -19.69 -7.27
N ILE A 225 20.98 -19.76 -8.51
CA ILE A 225 21.15 -18.60 -9.39
C ILE A 225 19.79 -17.94 -9.69
N GLU A 226 18.76 -18.73 -10.01
CA GLU A 226 17.40 -18.21 -10.21
C GLU A 226 16.84 -17.55 -8.95
N TRP A 227 17.10 -18.13 -7.77
CA TRP A 227 16.77 -17.52 -6.49
C TRP A 227 17.48 -16.19 -6.27
N GLN A 228 18.79 -16.11 -6.50
CA GLN A 228 19.55 -14.86 -6.37
C GLN A 228 18.97 -13.75 -7.25
N ALA A 229 18.64 -14.08 -8.50
CA ALA A 229 18.02 -13.15 -9.44
C ALA A 229 16.62 -12.71 -8.97
N SER A 230 15.81 -13.64 -8.42
CA SER A 230 14.45 -13.36 -7.95
C SER A 230 14.43 -12.52 -6.66
N LEU A 231 15.29 -12.84 -5.69
CA LEU A 231 15.45 -12.07 -4.46
C LEU A 231 15.94 -10.65 -4.78
N SER A 232 16.91 -10.51 -5.68
CA SER A 232 17.42 -9.20 -6.10
C SER A 232 16.33 -8.36 -6.76
N ALA A 233 15.55 -8.95 -7.68
CA ALA A 233 14.44 -8.26 -8.33
C ALA A 233 13.36 -7.83 -7.33
N THR A 234 12.98 -8.72 -6.41
CA THR A 234 11.94 -8.46 -5.39
C THR A 234 12.39 -7.38 -4.42
N ARG A 235 13.61 -7.47 -3.87
CA ARG A 235 14.18 -6.47 -2.95
C ARG A 235 14.31 -5.10 -3.63
N SER A 236 14.72 -5.07 -4.90
CA SER A 236 14.79 -3.83 -5.68
C SER A 236 13.40 -3.21 -5.84
N ALA A 237 12.41 -4.01 -6.25
CA ALA A 237 11.04 -3.58 -6.47
C ALA A 237 10.35 -3.06 -5.18
N ILE A 238 10.67 -3.63 -4.01
CA ILE A 238 10.21 -3.08 -2.72
C ILE A 238 10.83 -1.71 -2.45
N ARG A 239 12.14 -1.52 -2.69
CA ARG A 239 12.83 -0.24 -2.47
C ARG A 239 12.32 0.88 -3.37
N THR A 240 12.06 0.56 -4.64
CA THR A 240 11.66 1.53 -5.66
C THR A 240 10.16 1.71 -5.77
N GLY A 241 9.39 0.93 -5.00
CA GLY A 241 7.94 1.00 -5.02
C GLY A 241 7.31 0.50 -6.33
N THR A 242 7.87 -0.56 -6.89
CA THR A 242 7.42 -1.17 -8.15
C THR A 242 7.13 -2.67 -8.00
N LEU A 243 6.84 -3.11 -6.76
CA LEU A 243 6.59 -4.52 -6.46
C LEU A 243 5.32 -5.01 -7.16
N ARG A 244 4.27 -4.17 -7.25
CA ARG A 244 3.00 -4.58 -7.87
C ARG A 244 3.19 -5.03 -9.32
N GLU A 245 4.02 -4.35 -10.10
CA GLU A 245 4.28 -4.70 -11.50
C GLU A 245 5.00 -6.06 -11.62
N LEU A 246 5.90 -6.37 -10.68
CA LEU A 246 6.57 -7.67 -10.63
C LEU A 246 5.60 -8.78 -10.20
N VAL A 247 4.70 -8.47 -9.26
CA VAL A 247 3.63 -9.38 -8.80
C VAL A 247 2.68 -9.72 -9.94
N GLU A 248 2.24 -8.73 -10.72
CA GLU A 248 1.34 -8.97 -11.86
C GLU A 248 2.01 -9.88 -12.90
N LYS A 249 3.31 -9.70 -13.18
CA LYS A 249 4.06 -10.61 -14.06
C LYS A 249 4.10 -12.03 -13.50
N GLN A 250 4.52 -12.20 -12.25
CA GLN A 250 4.62 -13.52 -11.62
C GLN A 250 3.25 -14.20 -11.42
N SER A 251 2.17 -13.43 -11.30
CA SER A 251 0.83 -13.99 -11.15
C SER A 251 0.43 -14.89 -12.30
N LEU A 252 0.97 -14.65 -13.50
CA LEU A 252 0.68 -15.40 -14.72
C LEU A 252 1.45 -16.72 -14.82
N ASN A 253 2.40 -16.99 -13.91
CA ASN A 253 3.19 -18.22 -13.91
C ASN A 253 2.34 -19.47 -13.59
N SER A 254 1.16 -19.32 -12.96
CA SER A 254 0.20 -20.43 -12.83
C SER A 254 -1.24 -19.95 -12.57
N PRO A 255 -2.27 -20.77 -12.89
CA PRO A 255 -3.66 -20.46 -12.57
C PRO A 255 -3.93 -20.21 -11.08
N ARG A 256 -3.17 -20.87 -10.20
CA ARG A 256 -3.30 -20.71 -8.74
C ARG A 256 -2.79 -19.34 -8.27
N LEU A 257 -1.71 -18.84 -8.85
CA LEU A 257 -1.20 -17.51 -8.51
C LEU A 257 -2.16 -16.40 -8.97
N VAL A 258 -2.80 -16.56 -10.14
CA VAL A 258 -3.88 -15.65 -10.59
C VAL A 258 -5.03 -15.64 -9.59
N GLU A 259 -5.47 -16.82 -9.13
CA GLU A 259 -6.53 -16.94 -8.13
C GLU A 259 -6.14 -16.27 -6.81
N HIS A 260 -4.94 -16.56 -6.30
CA HIS A 260 -4.44 -15.99 -5.06
C HIS A 260 -4.35 -14.46 -5.13
N LEU A 261 -3.85 -13.88 -6.23
CA LEU A 261 -3.78 -12.43 -6.39
C LEU A 261 -5.17 -11.79 -6.38
N ARG A 262 -6.14 -12.38 -7.10
CA ARG A 262 -7.52 -11.88 -7.14
C ARG A 262 -8.19 -11.93 -5.76
N ARG A 263 -8.03 -13.04 -5.03
CA ARG A 263 -8.56 -13.19 -3.67
C ARG A 263 -7.91 -12.21 -2.71
N HIS A 264 -6.59 -12.04 -2.81
CA HIS A 264 -5.86 -11.07 -2.02
C HIS A 264 -6.35 -9.65 -2.28
N ASP A 265 -6.44 -9.23 -3.54
CA ASP A 265 -6.90 -7.88 -3.87
C ASP A 265 -8.33 -7.62 -3.39
N ALA A 266 -9.24 -8.60 -3.52
CA ALA A 266 -10.59 -8.54 -2.99
C ALA A 266 -10.64 -8.50 -1.44
N LEU A 267 -9.74 -9.22 -0.76
CA LEU A 267 -9.60 -9.18 0.69
C LEU A 267 -9.08 -7.80 1.15
N MET A 268 -8.17 -7.22 0.38
CA MET A 268 -7.50 -5.97 0.71
C MET A 268 -8.30 -4.72 0.35
N SER A 269 -9.28 -4.80 -0.56
CA SER A 269 -10.11 -3.66 -0.95
C SER A 269 -10.90 -3.03 0.22
N GLN A 270 -11.05 -3.75 1.33
CA GLN A 270 -11.77 -3.28 2.51
C GLN A 270 -10.90 -2.47 3.48
N SER A 271 -9.60 -2.77 3.58
CA SER A 271 -8.74 -2.22 4.64
C SER A 271 -7.26 -2.30 4.30
N ALA A 272 -6.87 -1.98 3.06
CA ALA A 272 -5.48 -2.05 2.66
C ALA A 272 -4.61 -1.03 3.41
N PRO A 273 -3.34 -1.38 3.71
CA PRO A 273 -2.35 -0.42 4.19
C PRO A 273 -1.94 0.52 3.04
N LEU A 274 -2.67 1.62 2.92
CA LEU A 274 -2.48 2.63 1.87
C LEU A 274 -1.55 3.77 2.32
N SER A 275 -1.00 4.46 1.32
CA SER A 275 -0.31 5.73 1.52
C SER A 275 -1.27 6.88 1.27
N MET A 276 -1.23 7.91 2.12
CA MET A 276 -1.93 9.17 1.89
C MET A 276 -1.13 10.07 0.92
N HIS A 277 0.20 10.06 1.08
CA HIS A 277 1.13 10.82 0.23
C HIS A 277 2.30 9.95 -0.19
N VAL A 278 2.83 10.22 -1.38
CA VAL A 278 4.05 9.57 -1.91
C VAL A 278 5.05 10.61 -2.36
N GLU A 279 6.30 10.18 -2.58
CA GLU A 279 7.31 11.03 -3.19
C GLU A 279 6.96 11.35 -4.66
N LYS A 280 7.43 12.50 -5.15
CA LYS A 280 7.08 13.04 -6.48
C LYS A 280 7.38 12.07 -7.62
N GLU A 281 8.45 11.28 -7.50
CA GLU A 281 8.94 10.33 -8.50
C GLU A 281 8.15 9.01 -8.49
N GLN A 282 7.41 8.72 -7.41
CA GLN A 282 6.62 7.50 -7.32
C GLN A 282 5.56 7.48 -8.42
N ARG A 283 5.38 6.31 -9.04
CA ARG A 283 4.35 6.05 -10.04
C ARG A 283 3.51 4.84 -9.65
N PHE A 284 2.23 4.88 -9.98
CA PHE A 284 1.35 3.71 -9.92
C PHE A 284 1.09 3.24 -11.36
N ARG A 285 1.82 2.22 -11.80
CA ARG A 285 1.75 1.76 -13.19
C ARG A 285 0.62 0.76 -13.36
N CYS A 286 -0.32 1.12 -14.23
CA CYS A 286 -1.50 0.36 -14.58
C CYS A 286 -1.30 -0.25 -15.96
N HIS A 287 -0.46 -1.27 -16.06
CA HIS A 287 -0.10 -1.89 -17.34
C HIS A 287 -1.04 -3.01 -17.76
N SER A 288 -1.82 -3.55 -16.83
CA SER A 288 -2.75 -4.64 -17.09
C SER A 288 -4.15 -4.34 -16.56
N PRO A 289 -5.19 -5.02 -17.07
CA PRO A 289 -6.54 -4.94 -16.51
C PRO A 289 -6.60 -5.29 -15.01
N VAL A 290 -5.69 -6.13 -14.52
CA VAL A 290 -5.62 -6.56 -13.11
C VAL A 290 -5.23 -5.40 -12.20
N SER A 291 -4.51 -4.39 -12.70
CA SER A 291 -4.18 -3.19 -11.91
C SER A 291 -5.42 -2.40 -11.49
N ARG A 292 -6.55 -2.55 -12.20
CA ARG A 292 -7.84 -1.93 -11.81
C ARG A 292 -8.40 -2.51 -10.52
N GLN A 293 -8.08 -3.76 -10.21
CA GLN A 293 -8.50 -4.43 -8.97
C GLN A 293 -7.61 -4.09 -7.78
N ASP A 294 -6.53 -3.33 -8.00
CA ASP A 294 -5.66 -2.94 -6.91
C ASP A 294 -6.46 -2.13 -5.84
N PRO A 295 -6.31 -2.45 -4.54
CA PRO A 295 -6.97 -1.75 -3.44
C PRO A 295 -6.86 -0.23 -3.47
N ILE A 296 -5.80 0.35 -4.05
CA ILE A 296 -5.69 1.81 -4.17
C ILE A 296 -6.71 2.40 -5.14
N VAL A 297 -6.99 1.70 -6.24
CA VAL A 297 -7.99 2.09 -7.24
C VAL A 297 -9.37 1.88 -6.65
N GLN A 298 -9.59 0.75 -5.99
CA GLN A 298 -10.87 0.44 -5.35
C GLN A 298 -11.20 1.41 -4.22
N ASP A 299 -10.23 1.83 -3.41
CA ASP A 299 -10.42 2.88 -2.40
C ASP A 299 -10.80 4.21 -3.06
N TRP A 300 -10.09 4.63 -4.11
CA TRP A 300 -10.43 5.86 -4.83
C TRP A 300 -11.86 5.82 -5.40
N ILE A 301 -12.22 4.74 -6.11
CA ILE A 301 -13.54 4.54 -6.71
C ILE A 301 -14.62 4.57 -5.62
N ARG A 302 -14.45 3.81 -4.53
CA ARG A 302 -15.40 3.78 -3.41
C ARG A 302 -15.62 5.17 -2.84
N ARG A 303 -14.53 5.91 -2.56
CA ARG A 303 -14.62 7.25 -1.97
C ARG A 303 -15.22 8.27 -2.94
N MET A 304 -14.91 8.19 -4.23
CA MET A 304 -15.58 8.98 -5.27
C MET A 304 -17.08 8.66 -5.37
N GLU A 305 -17.44 7.39 -5.20
CA GLU A 305 -18.81 6.93 -5.28
C GLU A 305 -19.65 7.31 -4.06
N SER A 306 -19.11 7.22 -2.84
CA SER A 306 -19.90 7.33 -1.61
C SER A 306 -19.59 8.56 -0.75
N GLU A 307 -18.38 9.11 -0.80
CA GLU A 307 -17.91 10.12 0.16
C GLU A 307 -17.74 11.50 -0.47
N TYR A 308 -17.26 11.58 -1.71
CA TYR A 308 -16.88 12.85 -2.31
C TYR A 308 -18.07 13.78 -2.53
N MET A 309 -17.91 15.02 -2.06
CA MET A 309 -18.83 16.14 -2.25
C MET A 309 -18.02 17.40 -2.56
N PRO A 310 -18.25 18.05 -3.72
CA PRO A 310 -17.59 19.31 -4.03
C PRO A 310 -18.07 20.43 -3.12
N SER A 311 -17.30 21.52 -3.10
CA SER A 311 -17.69 22.78 -2.47
C SER A 311 -19.05 23.26 -2.98
N GLU A 312 -19.81 23.99 -2.17
CA GLU A 312 -21.11 24.55 -2.51
C GLU A 312 -21.10 25.39 -3.78
N ILE A 313 -19.97 26.04 -4.09
CA ILE A 313 -19.79 26.83 -5.31
C ILE A 313 -19.76 25.98 -6.59
N HIS A 314 -19.60 24.67 -6.46
CA HIS A 314 -19.41 23.68 -7.53
C HIS A 314 -20.59 22.71 -7.62
N ARG A 315 -21.79 23.10 -7.17
CA ARG A 315 -22.97 22.22 -7.13
C ARG A 315 -24.04 22.53 -8.18
N GLU A 316 -23.88 23.60 -8.97
CA GLU A 316 -24.87 23.95 -10.00
C GLU A 316 -24.57 23.31 -11.35
N THR A 317 -23.34 23.49 -11.85
CA THR A 317 -22.94 23.05 -13.20
C THR A 317 -21.71 22.14 -13.14
N LEU A 318 -21.81 20.98 -13.79
CA LEU A 318 -20.73 20.01 -13.98
C LEU A 318 -20.23 20.05 -15.42
N VAL A 319 -18.91 20.08 -15.61
CA VAL A 319 -18.25 19.81 -16.90
C VAL A 319 -17.41 18.54 -16.79
N LEU A 320 -17.76 17.54 -17.60
CA LEU A 320 -16.99 16.31 -17.76
C LEU A 320 -15.91 16.51 -18.82
N LEU A 321 -14.63 16.37 -18.45
CA LEU A 321 -13.48 16.55 -19.32
C LEU A 321 -12.76 15.21 -19.60
N PRO A 322 -12.10 15.05 -20.75
CA PRO A 322 -11.23 13.91 -20.95
C PRO A 322 -9.93 14.05 -20.14
N CYS A 323 -9.33 12.93 -19.76
CA CYS A 323 -8.02 12.91 -19.12
C CYS A 323 -6.88 13.35 -20.06
N SER A 324 -5.66 13.44 -19.54
CA SER A 324 -4.44 13.67 -20.34
C SER A 324 -3.29 12.79 -19.89
N ALA A 325 -2.36 12.48 -20.80
CA ALA A 325 -1.18 11.67 -20.49
C ALA A 325 -0.33 12.29 -19.36
N ARG A 326 -0.13 13.61 -19.40
CA ARG A 326 0.59 14.35 -18.34
C ARG A 326 -0.33 14.61 -17.15
N LYS A 327 0.15 14.28 -15.95
CA LYS A 327 -0.50 14.56 -14.66
C LYS A 327 0.41 15.44 -13.76
N PRO A 328 -0.15 16.26 -12.85
CA PRO A 328 -1.58 16.60 -12.73
C PRO A 328 -2.11 17.21 -14.03
N TYR A 329 -3.38 16.95 -14.36
CA TYR A 329 -3.91 17.22 -15.70
C TYR A 329 -3.84 18.69 -16.07
N SER A 330 -3.99 19.60 -15.09
CA SER A 330 -3.85 21.03 -15.31
C SER A 330 -2.52 21.45 -15.94
N SER A 331 -1.46 20.68 -15.77
CA SER A 331 -0.15 20.95 -16.38
C SER A 331 -0.06 20.55 -17.86
N SER A 332 -1.04 19.80 -18.40
CA SER A 332 -1.08 19.37 -19.79
C SER A 332 -1.45 20.49 -20.76
N GLN A 333 -1.07 20.33 -22.04
CA GLN A 333 -1.43 21.28 -23.10
C GLN A 333 -2.94 21.31 -23.33
N SER A 334 -3.60 20.14 -23.40
CA SER A 334 -5.04 20.06 -23.63
C SER A 334 -5.85 20.78 -22.54
N HIS A 335 -5.47 20.59 -21.27
CA HIS A 335 -6.17 21.25 -20.15
C HIS A 335 -5.91 22.75 -20.05
N ARG A 336 -4.82 23.28 -20.65
CA ARG A 336 -4.67 24.73 -20.82
C ARG A 336 -5.74 25.30 -21.75
N PHE A 337 -6.09 24.59 -22.81
CA PHE A 337 -7.17 24.98 -23.71
C PHE A 337 -8.52 24.91 -23.01
N PHE A 338 -8.81 23.81 -22.30
CA PHE A 338 -10.07 23.68 -21.54
C PHE A 338 -10.26 24.80 -20.52
N ARG A 339 -9.22 25.16 -19.74
CA ARG A 339 -9.29 26.31 -18.81
C ARG A 339 -9.53 27.65 -19.49
N SER A 340 -9.11 27.80 -20.75
CA SER A 340 -9.38 29.03 -21.51
C SER A 340 -10.84 29.15 -21.96
N ALA A 341 -11.53 28.01 -22.11
CA ALA A 341 -12.96 27.92 -22.41
C ALA A 341 -13.82 27.98 -21.14
N ILE A 342 -13.39 27.34 -20.05
CA ILE A 342 -14.07 27.31 -18.76
C ILE A 342 -13.49 28.38 -17.84
N ARG A 343 -13.85 29.64 -18.10
CA ARG A 343 -13.34 30.80 -17.32
C ARG A 343 -14.02 30.95 -15.96
N ASP A 344 -15.25 30.46 -15.86
CA ASP A 344 -16.04 30.48 -14.64
C ASP A 344 -15.50 29.47 -13.64
N ARG A 345 -15.10 29.95 -12.46
CA ARG A 345 -14.54 29.12 -11.38
C ARG A 345 -15.59 28.37 -10.57
N SER A 346 -16.87 28.73 -10.71
CA SER A 346 -18.00 28.01 -10.09
C SER A 346 -18.41 26.76 -10.87
N VAL A 347 -17.92 26.60 -12.11
CA VAL A 347 -18.15 25.39 -12.88
C VAL A 347 -17.26 24.26 -12.36
N HIS A 348 -17.89 23.18 -11.92
CA HIS A 348 -17.18 22.02 -11.43
C HIS A 348 -16.55 21.24 -12.59
N GLN A 349 -15.25 20.99 -12.52
CA GLN A 349 -14.52 20.26 -13.56
C GLN A 349 -14.12 18.88 -13.05
N VAL A 350 -14.62 17.84 -13.72
CA VAL A 350 -14.28 16.44 -13.39
C VAL A 350 -13.70 15.76 -14.61
N MET A 351 -12.50 15.21 -14.45
CA MET A 351 -11.85 14.43 -15.48
C MET A 351 -12.35 12.99 -15.45
N VAL A 352 -12.78 12.51 -16.61
CA VAL A 352 -13.15 11.11 -16.83
C VAL A 352 -11.92 10.34 -17.27
N THR A 353 -11.61 9.25 -16.57
CA THR A 353 -10.36 8.51 -16.76
C THR A 353 -10.45 7.03 -16.35
N SER A 354 -9.47 6.24 -16.75
CA SER A 354 -9.17 4.92 -16.21
C SER A 354 -7.74 4.91 -15.63
N PRO A 355 -7.48 4.20 -14.52
CA PRO A 355 -8.38 3.25 -13.83
C PRO A 355 -9.31 3.89 -12.78
N LEU A 356 -9.12 5.18 -12.48
CA LEU A 356 -9.77 5.84 -11.33
C LEU A 356 -11.25 6.20 -11.54
N GLY A 357 -11.74 6.14 -12.78
CA GLY A 357 -13.10 6.54 -13.15
C GLY A 357 -13.24 8.06 -13.24
N LEU A 358 -13.19 8.74 -12.10
CA LEU A 358 -13.35 10.19 -12.00
C LEU A 358 -12.25 10.83 -11.16
N VAL A 359 -11.78 12.00 -11.61
CA VAL A 359 -10.86 12.85 -10.86
C VAL A 359 -11.36 14.29 -10.90
N PRO A 360 -11.94 14.82 -9.82
CA PRO A 360 -12.24 16.24 -9.68
C PRO A 360 -10.98 17.10 -9.75
N ARG A 361 -11.09 18.31 -10.31
CA ARG A 361 -9.94 19.21 -10.54
C ARG A 361 -9.15 19.49 -9.28
N GLU A 362 -9.83 19.76 -8.17
CA GLU A 362 -9.20 20.04 -6.89
C GLU A 362 -8.45 18.84 -6.31
N LEU A 363 -8.77 17.61 -6.74
CA LEU A 363 -8.13 16.38 -6.27
C LEU A 363 -7.04 15.85 -7.22
N GLU A 364 -6.77 16.53 -8.34
CA GLU A 364 -5.86 16.02 -9.38
C GLU A 364 -4.39 15.91 -8.94
N GLU A 365 -4.04 16.58 -7.84
CA GLU A 365 -2.70 16.56 -7.22
C GLU A 365 -2.57 15.47 -6.14
N GLN A 366 -3.64 14.68 -5.90
CA GLN A 366 -3.66 13.63 -4.89
C GLN A 366 -3.07 12.31 -5.41
N TRP A 367 -2.53 11.51 -4.49
CA TRP A 367 -2.21 10.12 -4.78
C TRP A 367 -3.49 9.28 -4.82
N PRO A 368 -3.70 8.39 -5.82
CA PRO A 368 -2.85 8.12 -6.98
C PRO A 368 -3.10 9.00 -8.23
N ALA A 369 -4.11 9.87 -8.26
CA ALA A 369 -4.51 10.66 -9.43
C ALA A 369 -3.37 11.44 -10.11
N ALA A 370 -2.44 12.02 -9.35
CA ALA A 370 -1.30 12.75 -9.90
C ALA A 370 -0.17 11.87 -10.45
N HIS A 371 -0.20 10.56 -10.14
CA HIS A 371 0.97 9.68 -10.26
C HIS A 371 0.70 8.36 -10.98
N TYR A 372 -0.54 8.07 -11.35
CA TYR A 372 -0.83 6.85 -12.11
C TYR A 372 -0.35 6.97 -13.55
N ASP A 373 0.10 5.86 -14.09
CA ASP A 373 0.51 5.74 -15.48
C ASP A 373 -0.24 4.60 -16.14
N VAL A 374 -0.71 4.81 -17.37
CA VAL A 374 -1.55 3.85 -18.11
C VAL A 374 -1.17 3.94 -19.59
N PRO A 375 -1.03 2.81 -20.30
CA PRO A 375 -0.85 2.84 -21.74
C PRO A 375 -2.12 3.40 -22.40
N VAL A 376 -1.99 4.54 -23.09
CA VAL A 376 -3.12 5.19 -23.75
C VAL A 376 -3.34 4.55 -25.12
N THR A 377 -4.36 3.71 -25.24
CA THR A 377 -4.77 3.07 -26.51
C THR A 377 -5.86 3.87 -27.25
N GLY A 378 -6.57 4.75 -26.54
CA GLY A 378 -7.73 5.47 -27.07
C GLY A 378 -9.00 4.62 -27.20
N GLN A 379 -8.96 3.37 -26.72
CA GLN A 379 -10.09 2.45 -26.69
C GLN A 379 -10.49 2.18 -25.24
N TRP A 380 -11.79 2.18 -24.98
CA TRP A 380 -12.36 1.84 -23.67
C TRP A 380 -12.90 0.41 -23.71
N ASP A 381 -12.63 -0.36 -22.66
CA ASP A 381 -13.31 -1.64 -22.44
C ASP A 381 -14.65 -1.45 -21.70
N ASP A 382 -15.50 -2.48 -21.76
CA ASP A 382 -16.85 -2.43 -21.18
C ASP A 382 -16.84 -2.21 -19.66
N ASP A 383 -15.85 -2.78 -18.95
CA ASP A 383 -15.69 -2.63 -17.50
C ASP A 383 -15.30 -1.19 -17.13
N GLU A 384 -14.44 -0.55 -17.93
CA GLU A 384 -14.07 0.87 -17.79
C GLU A 384 -15.30 1.76 -18.00
N LEU A 385 -16.04 1.54 -19.10
CA LEU A 385 -17.24 2.31 -19.40
C LEU A 385 -18.32 2.13 -18.33
N ALA A 386 -18.53 0.90 -17.85
CA ALA A 386 -19.48 0.60 -16.78
C ALA A 386 -19.11 1.34 -15.49
N THR A 387 -17.83 1.32 -15.11
CA THR A 387 -17.32 2.04 -13.93
C THR A 387 -17.50 3.55 -14.06
N ILE A 388 -17.13 4.11 -15.21
CA ILE A 388 -17.27 5.55 -15.47
C ILE A 388 -18.74 5.97 -15.41
N ARG A 389 -19.62 5.29 -16.15
CA ARG A 389 -21.06 5.62 -16.19
C ARG A 389 -21.70 5.55 -14.80
N ARG A 390 -21.37 4.52 -14.03
CA ARG A 390 -21.82 4.36 -12.63
C ARG A 390 -21.37 5.52 -11.75
N LEU A 391 -20.09 5.87 -11.79
CA LEU A 391 -19.54 6.95 -10.97
C LEU A 391 -20.08 8.33 -11.36
N VAL A 392 -20.22 8.60 -12.65
CA VAL A 392 -20.80 9.87 -13.13
C VAL A 392 -22.24 9.99 -12.67
N ARG A 393 -23.06 8.94 -12.86
CA ARG A 393 -24.44 8.94 -12.39
C ARG A 393 -24.55 9.18 -10.89
N GLY A 394 -23.79 8.43 -10.10
CA GLY A 394 -23.80 8.57 -8.64
C GLY A 394 -23.37 9.97 -8.17
N LEU A 395 -22.38 10.57 -8.85
CA LEU A 395 -21.97 11.96 -8.55
C LEU A 395 -23.06 12.97 -8.95
N VAL A 396 -23.69 12.80 -10.12
CA VAL A 396 -24.74 13.70 -10.61
C VAL A 396 -25.96 13.70 -9.70
N GLU A 397 -26.44 12.52 -9.34
CA GLU A 397 -27.59 12.35 -8.44
C GLU A 397 -27.30 12.87 -7.03
N ARG A 398 -26.12 12.54 -6.47
CA ARG A 398 -25.76 12.94 -5.10
C ARG A 398 -25.59 14.45 -4.95
N VAL A 399 -24.96 15.11 -5.93
CA VAL A 399 -24.74 16.57 -5.87
C VAL A 399 -26.01 17.33 -6.27
N GLY A 400 -26.82 16.77 -7.18
CA GLY A 400 -28.01 17.43 -7.69
C GLY A 400 -27.69 18.54 -8.70
N TYR A 401 -26.75 18.29 -9.61
CA TYR A 401 -26.40 19.27 -10.66
C TYR A 401 -27.62 19.65 -11.48
N LYS A 402 -27.77 20.95 -11.74
CA LYS A 402 -28.81 21.48 -12.63
C LYS A 402 -28.45 21.27 -14.09
N THR A 403 -27.16 21.40 -14.40
CA THR A 403 -26.65 21.28 -15.77
C THR A 403 -25.42 20.39 -15.79
N VAL A 404 -25.39 19.43 -16.72
CA VAL A 404 -24.21 18.60 -17.01
C VAL A 404 -23.77 18.86 -18.45
N ILE A 405 -22.56 19.39 -18.60
CA ILE A 405 -21.91 19.62 -19.88
C ILE A 405 -20.92 18.47 -20.12
N ASN A 406 -21.11 17.73 -21.19
CA ASN A 406 -20.27 16.61 -21.56
C ASN A 406 -19.25 17.04 -22.62
N HIS A 407 -17.97 17.05 -22.23
CA HIS A 407 -16.85 17.23 -23.15
C HIS A 407 -15.93 16.00 -23.19
N SER A 408 -16.28 14.94 -22.46
CA SER A 408 -15.48 13.74 -22.30
C SER A 408 -15.46 12.87 -23.56
N GLY A 409 -16.53 12.90 -24.35
CA GLY A 409 -16.76 12.00 -25.49
C GLY A 409 -17.24 10.60 -25.10
N ILE A 410 -17.76 10.44 -23.88
CA ILE A 410 -18.44 9.21 -23.42
C ILE A 410 -19.93 9.49 -23.40
N GLU A 411 -20.72 8.55 -23.92
CA GLU A 411 -22.17 8.61 -23.89
C GLU A 411 -22.73 8.20 -22.53
N PHE A 412 -23.67 9.00 -22.03
CA PHE A 412 -24.42 8.79 -20.79
C PHE A 412 -25.92 8.70 -21.09
N ASP A 413 -26.66 8.01 -20.23
CA ASP A 413 -28.09 7.74 -20.39
C ASP A 413 -29.00 8.76 -19.69
N PHE A 414 -28.49 9.97 -19.45
CA PHE A 414 -29.22 11.09 -18.89
C PHE A 414 -28.88 12.37 -19.66
N ASP A 415 -29.69 13.42 -19.48
CA ASP A 415 -29.57 14.66 -20.24
C ASP A 415 -28.22 15.34 -20.01
N THR A 416 -27.49 15.57 -21.10
CA THR A 416 -26.23 16.33 -21.11
C THR A 416 -26.17 17.28 -22.29
N ILE A 417 -25.45 18.39 -22.12
CA ILE A 417 -25.06 19.26 -23.23
C ILE A 417 -23.75 18.73 -23.80
N ASP A 418 -23.82 18.02 -24.94
CA ASP A 418 -22.61 17.54 -25.62
C ASP A 418 -21.90 18.70 -26.33
N THR A 419 -20.61 18.84 -26.04
CA THR A 419 -19.74 19.90 -26.57
C THR A 419 -18.57 19.35 -27.38
N ARG A 420 -18.57 18.04 -27.70
CA ARG A 420 -17.53 17.38 -28.48
C ARG A 420 -18.06 16.98 -29.86
N PRO A 421 -17.81 17.79 -30.91
CA PRO A 421 -18.24 17.44 -32.26
C PRO A 421 -17.65 16.11 -32.73
N GLU A 422 -18.40 15.39 -33.55
CA GLU A 422 -17.99 14.10 -34.10
C GLU A 422 -16.69 14.23 -34.92
N GLY A 423 -15.75 13.31 -34.73
CA GLY A 423 -14.45 13.30 -35.41
C GLY A 423 -13.49 14.43 -35.00
N VAL A 424 -13.87 15.30 -34.06
CA VAL A 424 -13.06 16.44 -33.63
C VAL A 424 -12.34 16.14 -32.32
N GLY A 425 -11.03 16.40 -32.29
CA GLY A 425 -10.23 16.28 -31.08
C GLY A 425 -10.70 17.24 -29.99
N ALA A 426 -10.82 16.77 -28.75
CA ALA A 426 -11.39 17.55 -27.64
C ALA A 426 -10.69 18.90 -27.44
N SER A 427 -9.35 18.95 -27.50
CA SER A 427 -8.59 20.20 -27.35
C SER A 427 -8.44 21.02 -28.64
N SER A 428 -9.24 20.75 -29.67
CA SER A 428 -9.27 21.58 -30.88
C SER A 428 -9.96 22.92 -30.61
N LYS A 429 -9.69 23.92 -31.46
CA LYS A 429 -10.35 25.21 -31.38
C LYS A 429 -11.88 25.08 -31.50
N ALA A 430 -12.37 24.32 -32.48
CA ALA A 430 -13.79 24.13 -32.72
C ALA A 430 -14.51 23.53 -31.49
N ALA A 431 -13.98 22.45 -30.91
CA ALA A 431 -14.57 21.84 -29.72
C ALA A 431 -14.49 22.77 -28.49
N CYS A 432 -13.39 23.52 -28.33
CA CYS A 432 -13.26 24.49 -27.23
C CYS A 432 -14.18 25.71 -27.38
N ASP A 433 -14.53 26.11 -28.61
CA ASP A 433 -15.48 27.21 -28.84
C ASP A 433 -16.91 26.76 -28.47
N VAL A 434 -17.34 25.55 -28.86
CA VAL A 434 -18.63 24.98 -28.42
C VAL A 434 -18.69 24.83 -26.90
N LEU A 435 -17.61 24.35 -26.27
CA LEU A 435 -17.52 24.26 -24.81
C LEU A 435 -17.64 25.63 -24.14
N ARG A 436 -17.02 26.66 -24.71
CA ARG A 436 -17.10 28.04 -24.20
C ARG A 436 -18.53 28.54 -24.25
N ASP A 437 -19.21 28.39 -25.38
CA ASP A 437 -20.59 28.84 -25.56
C ASP A 437 -21.55 28.15 -24.57
N ALA A 438 -21.39 26.84 -24.39
CA ALA A 438 -22.17 26.07 -23.41
C ALA A 438 -21.94 26.56 -21.97
N VAL A 439 -20.69 26.81 -21.58
CA VAL A 439 -20.35 27.33 -20.24
C VAL A 439 -20.87 28.76 -20.05
N GLU A 440 -20.72 29.64 -21.04
CA GLU A 440 -21.19 31.02 -20.97
C GLU A 440 -22.72 31.11 -20.87
N SER A 441 -23.45 30.15 -21.42
CA SER A 441 -24.92 30.07 -21.31
C SER A 441 -25.43 29.77 -19.89
N VAL A 442 -24.58 29.21 -19.02
CA VAL A 442 -24.91 28.85 -17.64
C VAL A 442 -24.01 29.53 -16.60
N SER A 443 -23.11 30.41 -17.06
CA SER A 443 -22.10 31.05 -16.21
C SER A 443 -22.74 32.07 -15.27
N GLY A 444 -22.23 32.08 -14.04
CA GLY A 444 -22.69 32.94 -12.96
C GLY A 444 -21.67 34.02 -12.59
N LYS A 445 -21.61 34.33 -11.29
CA LYS A 445 -20.79 35.44 -10.74
C LYS A 445 -19.29 35.17 -10.85
N SER A 446 -18.53 36.20 -11.21
CA SER A 446 -17.06 36.18 -11.18
C SER A 446 -16.52 36.01 -9.75
N MET A 447 -15.52 35.14 -9.60
CA MET A 447 -14.83 34.86 -8.34
C MET A 447 -13.31 35.02 -8.52
N SER A 448 -12.66 35.62 -7.52
CA SER A 448 -11.19 35.72 -7.51
C SER A 448 -10.54 34.35 -7.32
N GLU A 449 -9.30 34.20 -7.81
CA GLU A 449 -8.54 32.95 -7.65
C GLU A 449 -8.37 32.54 -6.18
N LYS A 450 -8.12 33.50 -5.29
CA LYS A 450 -7.91 33.23 -3.87
C LYS A 450 -9.16 32.76 -3.14
N GLN A 451 -10.34 33.28 -3.52
CA GLN A 451 -11.61 32.78 -3.00
C GLN A 451 -11.85 31.35 -3.47
N TYR A 452 -11.68 31.10 -4.77
CA TYR A 452 -11.80 29.76 -5.33
C TYR A 452 -10.84 28.76 -4.66
N LEU A 453 -9.58 29.15 -4.42
CA LEU A 453 -8.60 28.29 -3.77
C LEU A 453 -9.01 27.89 -2.36
N LEU A 454 -9.72 28.73 -1.62
CA LEU A 454 -10.22 28.36 -0.29
C LEU A 454 -11.25 27.21 -0.39
N HIS A 455 -12.17 27.29 -1.36
CA HIS A 455 -13.13 26.21 -1.64
C HIS A 455 -12.44 24.93 -2.14
N ALA A 456 -11.41 25.06 -2.99
CA ALA A 456 -10.62 23.92 -3.44
C ALA A 456 -9.86 23.26 -2.29
N PHE A 457 -9.27 24.05 -1.39
CA PHE A 457 -8.61 23.54 -0.18
C PHE A 457 -9.60 22.92 0.81
N ALA A 458 -10.83 23.41 0.89
CA ALA A 458 -11.90 22.80 1.67
C ALA A 458 -12.26 21.41 1.13
N SER A 459 -12.48 21.26 -0.18
CA SER A 459 -12.70 19.94 -0.80
C SER A 459 -11.51 19.00 -0.58
N LEU A 460 -10.27 19.48 -0.76
CA LEU A 460 -9.06 18.73 -0.48
C LEU A 460 -8.96 18.30 0.99
N SER A 461 -9.31 19.19 1.91
CA SER A 461 -9.28 18.91 3.35
C SER A 461 -10.28 17.83 3.72
N ARG A 462 -11.54 17.92 3.26
CA ARG A 462 -12.53 16.85 3.45
C ARG A 462 -12.04 15.53 2.85
N TRP A 463 -11.37 15.57 1.70
CA TRP A 463 -10.79 14.37 1.09
C TRP A 463 -9.63 13.77 1.88
N GLN A 464 -8.78 14.57 2.51
CA GLN A 464 -7.62 14.06 3.26
C GLN A 464 -7.99 13.67 4.69
N PHE A 465 -8.85 14.46 5.33
CA PHE A 465 -9.04 14.49 6.77
C PHE A 465 -10.49 14.27 7.22
N GLY A 466 -11.45 14.29 6.28
CA GLY A 466 -12.88 14.15 6.60
C GLY A 466 -13.58 15.43 7.06
N SER A 467 -12.84 16.51 7.34
CA SER A 467 -13.38 17.83 7.70
C SER A 467 -12.55 18.95 7.06
N ASP A 468 -13.17 20.12 6.91
CA ASP A 468 -12.52 21.39 6.54
C ASP A 468 -12.71 22.51 7.57
N ASP A 469 -13.23 22.21 8.76
CA ASP A 469 -13.57 23.20 9.81
C ASP A 469 -12.35 24.01 10.29
N TRP A 470 -11.14 23.43 10.19
CA TRP A 470 -9.90 24.13 10.51
C TRP A 470 -9.58 25.30 9.55
N LEU A 471 -10.28 25.39 8.40
CA LEU A 471 -10.14 26.48 7.43
C LEU A 471 -11.01 27.71 7.77
N GLU A 472 -11.97 27.61 8.69
CA GLU A 472 -12.86 28.72 9.02
C GLU A 472 -12.07 29.99 9.41
N GLY A 473 -12.44 31.14 8.83
CA GLY A 473 -11.75 32.42 9.06
C GLY A 473 -10.33 32.53 8.48
N LEU A 474 -9.82 31.49 7.80
CA LEU A 474 -8.54 31.56 7.09
C LEU A 474 -8.71 32.23 5.73
N ARG A 475 -7.60 32.81 5.23
CA ARG A 475 -7.51 33.38 3.88
C ARG A 475 -6.32 32.84 3.12
N VAL A 476 -6.46 32.76 1.80
CA VAL A 476 -5.37 32.36 0.91
C VAL A 476 -4.42 33.53 0.64
N GLY A 477 -3.14 33.32 0.95
CA GLY A 477 -2.01 34.22 0.66
C GLY A 477 -0.95 33.54 -0.19
N GLY A 478 0.16 34.24 -0.46
CA GLY A 478 1.25 33.71 -1.30
C GLY A 478 0.98 33.85 -2.80
N LYS A 479 1.69 33.03 -3.59
CA LYS A 479 1.65 32.98 -5.06
C LYS A 479 1.76 31.52 -5.53
N PRO A 480 1.31 31.18 -6.75
CA PRO A 480 1.52 29.84 -7.29
C PRO A 480 3.03 29.49 -7.34
N PRO A 481 3.40 28.21 -7.21
CA PRO A 481 2.53 27.05 -6.99
C PRO A 481 2.26 26.77 -5.49
N ARG A 482 2.91 27.49 -4.56
CA ARG A 482 2.84 27.23 -3.11
C ARG A 482 2.04 28.32 -2.41
N TRP A 483 0.74 28.09 -2.32
CA TRP A 483 -0.19 28.98 -1.63
C TRP A 483 -0.11 28.79 -0.12
N MET A 484 -0.29 29.88 0.62
CA MET A 484 -0.30 29.91 2.09
C MET A 484 -1.72 30.11 2.60
N LEU A 485 -2.03 29.51 3.75
CA LEU A 485 -3.22 29.76 4.53
C LEU A 485 -2.85 30.62 5.73
N MET A 486 -3.58 31.72 5.87
CA MET A 486 -3.28 32.78 6.84
C MET A 486 -4.44 32.96 7.80
N SER A 487 -4.15 33.00 9.11
CA SER A 487 -5.07 33.50 10.14
C SER A 487 -4.69 34.96 10.45
N GLY A 488 -5.50 35.91 9.97
CA GLY A 488 -5.13 37.33 9.99
C GLY A 488 -3.80 37.59 9.25
N LYS A 489 -2.74 37.93 9.99
CA LYS A 489 -1.37 38.11 9.47
C LYS A 489 -0.45 36.91 9.69
N GLN A 490 -0.87 35.90 10.45
CA GLN A 490 -0.06 34.74 10.80
C GLN A 490 -0.23 33.62 9.76
N HIS A 491 0.88 33.05 9.31
CA HIS A 491 0.89 31.87 8.45
C HIS A 491 0.67 30.60 9.28
N VAL A 492 -0.32 29.80 8.90
CA VAL A 492 -0.74 28.61 9.67
C VAL A 492 -0.60 27.29 8.91
N ALA A 493 -0.65 27.31 7.58
CA ALA A 493 -0.38 26.15 6.75
C ALA A 493 0.01 26.56 5.33
N GLN A 494 0.73 25.69 4.61
CA GLN A 494 1.10 25.89 3.22
C GLN A 494 0.73 24.67 2.37
N TRP A 495 0.22 24.91 1.16
CA TRP A 495 -0.01 23.85 0.18
C TRP A 495 1.28 23.46 -0.55
N HIS A 496 1.53 22.15 -0.65
CA HIS A 496 2.64 21.57 -1.40
C HIS A 496 2.11 20.67 -2.52
N PRO A 497 1.91 21.21 -3.75
CA PRO A 497 1.27 20.48 -4.84
C PRO A 497 2.09 19.28 -5.32
N GLU A 498 3.42 19.34 -5.24
CA GLU A 498 4.32 18.26 -5.73
C GLU A 498 4.16 16.92 -5.00
N VAL A 499 3.60 16.95 -3.79
CA VAL A 499 3.33 15.77 -2.94
C VAL A 499 1.87 15.74 -2.46
N GLY A 500 1.04 16.66 -2.97
CA GLY A 500 -0.39 16.77 -2.67
C GLY A 500 -0.74 16.93 -1.19
N ARG A 501 0.03 17.71 -0.39
CA ARG A 501 -0.16 17.80 1.08
C ARG A 501 -0.20 19.22 1.64
N PHE A 502 -0.88 19.38 2.77
CA PHE A 502 -0.74 20.56 3.63
C PHE A 502 0.48 20.41 4.56
N SER A 503 1.31 21.45 4.63
CA SER A 503 2.33 21.60 5.67
C SER A 503 1.80 22.55 6.73
N PHE A 504 1.41 22.02 7.88
CA PHE A 504 0.93 22.80 9.02
C PHE A 504 2.08 23.45 9.77
N THR A 505 1.81 24.54 10.48
CA THR A 505 2.75 25.13 11.45
C THR A 505 2.40 24.68 12.86
N LYS A 506 3.35 24.83 13.80
CA LYS A 506 3.13 24.52 15.22
C LYS A 506 1.92 25.25 15.82
N SER A 507 1.60 26.46 15.36
CA SER A 507 0.54 27.28 15.95
C SER A 507 -0.88 26.82 15.64
N ILE A 508 -1.09 26.01 14.60
CA ILE A 508 -2.44 25.55 14.21
C ILE A 508 -2.82 24.20 14.83
N LEU A 509 -1.86 23.49 15.46
CA LEU A 509 -2.10 22.15 16.01
C LEU A 509 -3.26 22.09 17.03
N PRO A 510 -3.44 23.05 17.96
CA PRO A 510 -4.58 23.02 18.87
C PRO A 510 -5.92 23.08 18.14
N ARG A 511 -6.01 23.87 17.06
CA ARG A 511 -7.22 23.98 16.25
C ARG A 511 -7.49 22.71 15.44
N LEU A 512 -6.44 22.08 14.91
CA LEU A 512 -6.56 20.80 14.20
C LEU A 512 -7.07 19.69 15.14
N ARG A 513 -6.71 19.76 16.42
CA ARG A 513 -7.24 18.88 17.48
C ARG A 513 -8.71 19.15 17.76
N GLU A 514 -9.04 20.42 18.04
CA GLU A 514 -10.40 20.87 18.38
C GLU A 514 -11.44 20.49 17.30
N THR A 515 -11.03 20.60 16.03
CA THR A 515 -11.86 20.27 14.87
C THR A 515 -11.83 18.78 14.48
N GLY A 516 -11.04 17.96 15.18
CA GLY A 516 -10.85 16.55 14.82
C GLY A 516 -10.23 16.33 13.44
N THR A 517 -9.56 17.33 12.87
CA THR A 517 -8.97 17.26 11.52
C THR A 517 -7.82 16.26 11.46
N LEU A 518 -6.92 16.30 12.45
CA LEU A 518 -5.82 15.34 12.53
C LEU A 518 -6.10 14.29 13.61
N ARG A 519 -5.87 13.02 13.28
CA ARG A 519 -6.04 11.91 14.21
C ARG A 519 -4.96 11.92 15.28
N GLU A 520 -5.29 11.40 16.45
CA GLU A 520 -4.42 11.37 17.62
C GLU A 520 -3.71 10.01 17.75
N ILE A 521 -2.47 10.05 18.23
CA ILE A 521 -1.76 8.90 18.78
C ILE A 521 -1.31 9.23 20.20
N GLU A 522 -1.27 8.24 21.07
CA GLU A 522 -0.81 8.40 22.44
C GLU A 522 0.56 7.74 22.62
N ILE A 523 1.49 8.49 23.23
CA ILE A 523 2.79 7.97 23.61
C ILE A 523 3.01 8.04 25.13
N GLY A 524 3.69 7.03 25.67
CA GLY A 524 4.01 6.93 27.09
C GLY A 524 5.32 7.60 27.50
N GLY A 525 5.68 7.34 28.76
CA GLY A 525 6.92 7.76 29.41
C GLY A 525 6.89 9.20 29.94
N ASP A 526 7.66 9.43 31.02
CA ASP A 526 7.69 10.72 31.72
C ASP A 526 8.73 11.72 31.16
N ALA A 527 9.70 11.21 30.40
CA ALA A 527 10.75 12.05 29.83
C ALA A 527 10.24 12.91 28.66
N PRO A 528 10.73 14.16 28.49
CA PRO A 528 10.38 14.99 27.35
C PRO A 528 10.60 14.25 26.03
N TRP A 529 9.61 14.28 25.14
CA TRP A 529 9.66 13.55 23.88
C TRP A 529 10.80 14.04 22.99
N LYS A 530 11.77 13.17 22.72
CA LYS A 530 12.90 13.39 21.80
C LYS A 530 12.89 12.35 20.68
N GLY A 531 13.31 12.77 19.49
CA GLY A 531 13.43 11.86 18.34
C GLY A 531 12.09 11.46 17.71
N ASP A 532 12.12 10.36 16.98
CA ASP A 532 10.98 9.81 16.25
C ASP A 532 10.17 8.83 17.11
N ILE A 533 9.04 8.34 16.60
CA ILE A 533 8.15 7.43 17.32
C ILE A 533 8.42 5.99 16.90
N PHE A 534 8.58 5.13 17.89
CA PHE A 534 8.83 3.69 17.78
C PHE A 534 7.79 2.93 18.62
N ALA A 535 7.54 1.66 18.29
CA ALA A 535 6.49 0.87 18.94
C ALA A 535 6.52 0.86 20.49
N PRO A 536 7.68 0.76 21.18
CA PRO A 536 7.72 0.78 22.65
C PRO A 536 7.24 2.09 23.28
N MET A 537 7.12 3.15 22.49
CA MET A 537 6.61 4.45 22.96
C MET A 537 5.09 4.52 22.88
N VAL A 538 4.44 3.71 22.05
CA VAL A 538 3.02 3.85 21.71
C VAL A 538 2.16 3.22 22.81
N ILE A 539 1.18 3.98 23.29
CA ILE A 539 0.10 3.48 24.17
C ILE A 539 -1.12 3.12 23.31
N SER A 540 -1.49 4.02 22.40
CA SER A 540 -2.64 3.81 21.51
C SER A 540 -2.45 4.54 20.18
N ALA A 541 -3.00 3.97 19.11
CA ALA A 541 -3.03 4.55 17.77
C ALA A 541 -4.20 3.96 16.96
N PRO A 542 -4.78 4.71 16.00
CA PRO A 542 -5.75 4.16 15.06
C PRO A 542 -5.15 3.00 14.25
N SER A 543 -5.93 1.92 14.07
CA SER A 543 -5.47 0.70 13.38
C SER A 543 -5.35 0.85 11.85
N ASP A 544 -5.88 1.93 11.29
CA ASP A 544 -5.97 2.22 9.86
C ASP A 544 -5.18 3.48 9.45
N LEU A 545 -4.17 3.86 10.24
CA LEU A 545 -3.24 4.96 9.88
C LEU A 545 -2.59 4.70 8.51
N LYS A 546 -2.57 5.73 7.66
CA LYS A 546 -1.97 5.67 6.32
C LYS A 546 -0.51 6.12 6.35
N ILE A 547 0.31 5.57 5.47
CA ILE A 547 1.69 6.04 5.32
C ILE A 547 1.68 7.48 4.80
N GLY A 548 2.48 8.35 5.42
CA GLY A 548 2.57 9.77 5.07
C GLY A 548 1.52 10.67 5.73
N GLU A 549 0.54 10.11 6.43
CA GLU A 549 -0.45 10.86 7.19
C GLU A 549 0.18 11.66 8.34
N GLU A 550 -0.37 12.84 8.62
CA GLU A 550 0.01 13.66 9.77
C GLU A 550 -0.89 13.32 10.97
N VAL A 551 -0.28 13.09 12.13
CA VAL A 551 -0.97 12.76 13.39
C VAL A 551 -0.55 13.70 14.50
N LEU A 552 -1.47 13.94 15.43
CA LEU A 552 -1.21 14.66 16.67
C LEU A 552 -0.64 13.70 17.70
N VAL A 553 0.37 14.16 18.44
CA VAL A 553 1.01 13.35 19.49
C VAL A 553 0.50 13.81 20.83
N ILE A 554 -0.14 12.87 21.54
CA ILE A 554 -0.76 13.08 22.84
C ILE A 554 0.04 12.33 23.90
N ARG A 555 0.08 12.91 25.11
CA ARG A 555 0.56 12.22 26.31
C ARG A 555 -0.27 12.68 27.50
N ASN A 556 -0.84 11.73 28.25
CA ASN A 556 -1.65 12.02 29.44
C ASN A 556 -2.79 13.02 29.15
N GLY A 557 -3.38 12.95 27.94
CA GLY A 557 -4.42 13.89 27.47
C GLY A 557 -3.90 15.20 26.87
N ASP A 558 -2.63 15.56 27.06
CA ASP A 558 -2.05 16.81 26.57
C ASP A 558 -1.49 16.67 25.15
N LEU A 559 -1.74 17.69 24.33
CA LEU A 559 -1.15 17.80 22.99
C LEU A 559 0.31 18.26 23.09
N ILE A 560 1.25 17.39 22.73
CA ILE A 560 2.70 17.66 22.83
C ILE A 560 3.39 17.86 21.49
N GLY A 561 2.69 17.68 20.36
CA GLY A 561 3.23 17.98 19.04
C GLY A 561 2.53 17.24 17.90
N SER A 562 3.25 17.05 16.80
CA SER A 562 2.77 16.28 15.64
C SER A 562 3.88 15.43 15.02
N ALA A 563 3.49 14.36 14.36
CA ALA A 563 4.37 13.44 13.66
C ALA A 563 3.76 12.98 12.34
N ARG A 564 4.61 12.54 11.40
CA ARG A 564 4.19 11.98 10.12
C ARG A 564 4.41 10.48 10.08
N CYS A 565 3.36 9.71 9.81
CA CYS A 565 3.39 8.27 9.68
C CYS A 565 4.43 7.80 8.64
N LYS A 566 5.22 6.80 9.03
CA LYS A 566 6.21 6.07 8.21
C LYS A 566 5.90 4.58 8.11
N ALA A 567 4.89 4.12 8.84
CA ALA A 567 4.37 2.77 8.89
C ALA A 567 2.84 2.82 8.81
N ALA A 568 2.22 1.78 8.25
CA ALA A 568 0.76 1.66 8.18
C ALA A 568 0.20 1.17 9.52
N GLY A 569 -1.08 1.41 9.78
CA GLY A 569 -1.74 1.17 11.08
C GLY A 569 -1.49 -0.21 11.70
N TRP A 570 -1.46 -1.28 10.91
CA TRP A 570 -1.16 -2.64 11.40
C TRP A 570 0.23 -2.79 12.04
N GLU A 571 1.20 -1.95 11.68
CA GLU A 571 2.54 -1.96 12.30
C GLU A 571 2.60 -1.20 13.63
N TRP A 572 1.59 -0.38 13.96
CA TRP A 572 1.62 0.41 15.19
C TRP A 572 1.43 -0.43 16.45
N ASN A 573 0.88 -1.64 16.30
CA ASN A 573 0.72 -2.60 17.38
C ASN A 573 1.96 -3.50 17.54
N GLY A 574 3.08 -2.94 17.97
CA GLY A 574 4.30 -3.73 18.25
C GLY A 574 5.18 -4.01 17.02
N GLY A 575 5.03 -3.26 15.93
CA GLY A 575 5.89 -3.41 14.74
C GLY A 575 7.33 -2.92 14.95
N ILE A 576 8.18 -3.19 13.96
CA ILE A 576 9.61 -2.86 14.01
C ILE A 576 9.95 -1.55 13.27
N GLY A 577 11.02 -0.90 13.74
CA GLY A 577 11.55 0.32 13.14
C GLY A 577 10.72 1.57 13.44
N ARG A 578 10.99 2.65 12.69
CA ARG A 578 10.31 3.94 12.88
C ARG A 578 8.85 3.85 12.42
N LEU A 579 7.93 4.16 13.32
CA LEU A 579 6.48 4.25 13.05
C LEU A 579 6.08 5.62 12.52
N ALA A 580 6.61 6.70 13.10
CA ALA A 580 6.38 8.07 12.62
C ALA A 580 7.61 8.97 12.83
N LYS A 581 7.77 9.96 11.94
CA LYS A 581 8.81 10.99 12.01
C LYS A 581 8.25 12.24 12.67
N SER A 582 8.87 12.72 13.76
CA SER A 582 8.44 13.94 14.43
C SER A 582 8.48 15.15 13.48
N GLN A 583 7.43 15.98 13.47
CA GLN A 583 7.36 17.23 12.71
C GLN A 583 7.47 18.44 13.63
N HIS A 584 6.65 18.48 14.68
CA HIS A 584 6.59 19.58 15.65
C HIS A 584 6.57 19.04 17.07
N ARG A 585 7.13 19.82 18.00
CA ARG A 585 7.05 19.60 19.45
C ARG A 585 6.57 20.90 20.10
N LEU A 586 5.58 20.80 21.00
CA LEU A 586 4.97 21.94 21.67
C LEU A 586 5.79 22.46 22.84
#